data_AF-A0A9X3JM66-F1
#
_entry.id   AF-A0A9X3JM66-F1
#
_cell.length_a   1.000
_cell.length_b   1.000
_cell.length_c   1.000
_cell.angle_alpha   90.00
_cell.angle_beta   90.00
_cell.angle_gamma   90.00
#
_symmetry.space_group_name_H-M   'P 1'
#
loop_
_entity.id
_entity.type
_entity.pdbx_description
1 polymer ?
#
loop_
_entity_poly.entity_id
_entity_poly.type
_entity_poly.pdbx_seq_one_letter_code
_entity_poly.pdbx_strand_id
1 'polypeptide(L)'
;MLVHADGSRNRPGARNSFRLVRLPAGERRRVTSTRPTISIGGREVSTGRLPGARLHRRHLTEYAAPLCAVEANRTQHGPLSAVVAGVHLEFTPDRSAIEVIAAEQGGHCARLDLDPALPDIRAFPDGTVEEGHWYVAVDDVRLTGGAWSVERNDDQVMLALDVTERWRVTERWRRGRLSRLMRVVISVVPVFRRWPTTCRWRAVVQLGSIPTMTSKWERITSNDAQGYRRWTRS
;
A
#
# COMPACT_ATOMS: atom_id res chain seq x y z
N MET A 1 9.89 -6.23 8.63
CA MET A 1 8.96 -5.23 8.06
C MET A 1 9.67 -4.57 6.87
N LEU A 2 9.04 -4.43 5.69
CA LEU A 2 9.73 -3.99 4.46
C LEU A 2 8.84 -3.10 3.59
N VAL A 3 9.43 -2.10 2.94
CA VAL A 3 8.79 -1.18 1.99
C VAL A 3 9.61 -1.15 0.69
N HIS A 4 8.96 -1.24 -0.48
CA HIS A 4 9.64 -1.22 -1.79
C HIS A 4 9.04 -0.20 -2.77
N ALA A 5 9.92 0.58 -3.38
CA ALA A 5 9.76 1.68 -4.36
C ALA A 5 9.46 1.40 -5.85
N ASP A 6 8.68 0.43 -6.34
CA ASP A 6 8.76 0.05 -7.77
C ASP A 6 8.44 1.19 -8.80
N GLY A 7 9.46 1.54 -9.57
CA GLY A 7 9.41 2.39 -10.77
C GLY A 7 9.13 1.57 -12.04
N SER A 8 7.89 1.15 -12.21
CA SER A 8 7.32 0.53 -13.42
C SER A 8 7.89 -0.83 -13.88
N ARG A 9 7.19 -1.92 -13.55
CA ARG A 9 6.62 -2.90 -14.50
C ARG A 9 5.53 -3.71 -13.79
N ASN A 10 4.28 -3.39 -14.08
CA ASN A 10 3.11 -4.07 -13.50
C ASN A 10 3.05 -5.54 -13.96
N ARG A 11 3.58 -6.47 -13.15
CA ARG A 11 3.36 -7.91 -13.32
C ARG A 11 2.03 -8.30 -12.66
N PRO A 12 1.09 -8.93 -13.40
CA PRO A 12 -0.12 -9.46 -12.81
C PRO A 12 0.17 -10.85 -12.23
N GLY A 13 -0.05 -11.04 -10.93
CA GLY A 13 0.02 -12.36 -10.31
C GLY A 13 0.22 -12.32 -8.79
N ALA A 14 -0.75 -12.91 -8.07
CA ALA A 14 -0.78 -13.23 -6.64
C ALA A 14 -0.96 -12.07 -5.63
N ARG A 15 -1.93 -12.25 -4.72
CA ARG A 15 -2.26 -11.36 -3.58
C ARG A 15 -1.19 -11.46 -2.48
N ASN A 16 0.05 -11.10 -2.77
CA ASN A 16 1.17 -11.36 -1.85
C ASN A 16 1.69 -10.11 -1.15
N SER A 17 1.07 -8.96 -1.36
CA SER A 17 1.57 -7.66 -0.87
C SER A 17 0.50 -6.57 -0.86
N PHE A 18 0.61 -5.62 0.07
CA PHE A 18 -0.20 -4.40 0.04
C PHE A 18 0.48 -3.35 -0.83
N ARG A 19 -0.21 -2.93 -1.90
CA ARG A 19 0.31 -1.98 -2.89
C ARG A 19 -0.42 -0.65 -2.82
N LEU A 20 0.34 0.42 -2.70
CA LEU A 20 -0.10 1.80 -2.70
C LEU A 20 0.39 2.44 -4.01
N VAL A 21 -0.46 3.18 -4.72
CA VAL A 21 -0.07 3.87 -5.95
C VAL A 21 -0.25 5.38 -5.80
N ARG A 22 0.79 6.15 -6.08
CA ARG A 22 0.74 7.62 -6.20
C ARG A 22 0.73 8.02 -7.68
N LEU A 23 -0.21 8.89 -8.05
CA LEU A 23 -0.35 9.50 -9.38
C LEU A 23 -0.03 11.00 -9.30
N PRO A 24 1.11 11.48 -9.83
CA PRO A 24 1.54 12.86 -9.69
C PRO A 24 0.88 13.84 -10.70
N ALA A 25 0.57 13.40 -11.92
CA ALA A 25 -0.19 14.20 -12.91
C ALA A 25 -0.74 13.30 -14.04
N GLY A 26 -1.79 13.75 -14.73
CA GLY A 26 -2.37 13.06 -15.89
C GLY A 26 -2.60 14.01 -17.06
N GLU A 27 -2.41 13.50 -18.28
CA GLU A 27 -2.79 14.19 -19.53
C GLU A 27 -4.06 13.58 -20.13
N ARG A 28 -4.89 14.45 -20.73
CA ARG A 28 -6.09 14.04 -21.48
C ARG A 28 -5.83 14.11 -22.97
N ARG A 29 -6.09 13.01 -23.67
CA ARG A 29 -6.35 13.03 -25.11
C ARG A 29 -7.86 12.98 -25.35
N ARG A 30 -8.38 13.93 -26.13
CA ARG A 30 -9.75 13.87 -26.69
C ARG A 30 -9.65 13.05 -27.97
N VAL A 31 -10.30 11.88 -28.03
CA VAL A 31 -10.27 11.04 -29.25
C VAL A 31 -11.60 11.18 -30.00
N THR A 32 -11.45 11.39 -31.30
CA THR A 32 -12.47 11.35 -32.37
C THR A 32 -13.02 9.92 -32.55
N SER A 33 -13.90 9.68 -33.52
CA SER A 33 -14.80 8.52 -33.71
C SER A 33 -14.20 7.09 -33.69
N THR A 34 -12.91 6.89 -33.43
CA THR A 34 -12.25 5.57 -33.48
C THR A 34 -12.12 4.97 -32.07
N ARG A 35 -12.46 3.69 -31.93
CA ARG A 35 -12.33 2.94 -30.66
C ARG A 35 -10.84 2.83 -30.29
N PRO A 36 -10.42 3.27 -29.09
CA PRO A 36 -9.02 3.17 -28.71
C PRO A 36 -8.64 1.72 -28.41
N THR A 37 -7.54 1.26 -29.01
CA THR A 37 -6.85 0.02 -28.65
C THR A 37 -5.80 0.34 -27.60
N ILE A 38 -5.82 -0.36 -26.47
CA ILE A 38 -4.82 -0.21 -25.40
C ILE A 38 -4.02 -1.51 -25.35
N SER A 39 -2.69 -1.43 -25.41
CA SER A 39 -1.83 -2.59 -25.19
C SER A 39 -0.81 -2.32 -24.09
N ILE A 40 -0.53 -3.35 -23.29
CA ILE A 40 0.50 -3.33 -22.24
C ILE A 40 1.48 -4.46 -22.55
N GLY A 41 2.75 -4.10 -22.79
CA GLY A 41 3.78 -5.08 -23.17
C GLY A 41 3.43 -5.85 -24.44
N GLY A 42 2.81 -5.19 -25.43
CA GLY A 42 2.42 -5.80 -26.71
C GLY A 42 1.11 -6.59 -26.69
N ARG A 43 0.47 -6.79 -25.53
CA ARG A 43 -0.84 -7.46 -25.41
C ARG A 43 -1.96 -6.45 -25.31
N GLU A 44 -2.97 -6.56 -26.17
CA GLU A 44 -4.19 -5.76 -26.07
C GLU A 44 -4.92 -6.06 -24.74
N VAL A 45 -5.37 -5.01 -24.05
CA VAL A 45 -6.05 -5.09 -22.76
C VAL A 45 -7.40 -4.39 -22.82
N SER A 46 -8.40 -4.98 -22.16
CA SER A 46 -9.74 -4.40 -22.07
C SER A 46 -9.82 -3.32 -20.98
N THR A 47 -10.46 -2.19 -21.29
CA THR A 47 -10.79 -1.15 -20.30
C THR A 47 -12.03 -1.50 -19.47
N GLY A 48 -11.99 -1.25 -18.16
CA GLY A 48 -13.18 -1.26 -17.31
C GLY A 48 -14.11 -0.07 -17.56
N ARG A 49 -15.37 -0.15 -17.11
CA ARG A 49 -16.34 0.96 -17.18
C ARG A 49 -16.31 1.77 -15.89
N LEU A 50 -16.22 3.10 -16.00
CA LEU A 50 -16.35 3.99 -14.86
C LEU A 50 -17.83 4.19 -14.48
N PRO A 51 -18.14 4.42 -13.19
CA PRO A 51 -19.47 4.87 -12.77
C PRO A 51 -19.91 6.10 -13.57
N GLY A 52 -21.15 6.10 -14.06
CA GLY A 52 -21.68 7.21 -14.86
C GLY A 52 -21.19 7.26 -16.31
N ALA A 53 -20.70 6.15 -16.89
CA ALA A 53 -20.33 6.02 -18.31
C ALA A 53 -21.38 6.61 -19.28
N ARG A 54 -22.66 6.50 -18.92
CA ARG A 54 -23.80 7.04 -19.69
C ARG A 54 -23.84 8.58 -19.75
N LEU A 55 -23.27 9.27 -18.76
CA LEU A 55 -23.26 10.74 -18.68
C LEU A 55 -22.16 11.38 -19.53
N HIS A 56 -21.07 10.66 -19.81
CA HIS A 56 -19.92 11.24 -20.51
C HIS A 56 -19.72 10.72 -21.95
N ARG A 57 -20.36 9.62 -22.38
CA ARG A 57 -20.27 9.01 -23.74
C ARG A 57 -18.85 9.02 -24.34
N ARG A 58 -17.81 8.98 -23.50
CA ARG A 58 -16.41 9.22 -23.87
C ARG A 58 -15.56 8.11 -23.28
N HIS A 59 -14.66 7.55 -24.08
CA HIS A 59 -13.57 6.74 -23.57
C HIS A 59 -12.56 7.67 -22.89
N LEU A 60 -12.42 7.54 -21.57
CA LEU A 60 -11.38 8.26 -20.83
C LEU A 60 -10.14 7.37 -20.79
N THR A 61 -9.09 7.75 -21.51
CA THR A 61 -7.76 7.17 -21.33
C THR A 61 -6.90 8.23 -20.67
N GLU A 62 -6.56 8.01 -19.41
CA GLU A 62 -5.69 8.90 -18.64
C GLU A 62 -4.35 8.19 -18.46
N TYR A 63 -3.31 8.79 -19.02
CA TYR A 63 -1.94 8.36 -18.81
C TYR A 63 -1.42 9.16 -17.62
N ALA A 64 -1.20 8.46 -16.50
CA ALA A 64 -0.50 9.03 -15.37
C ALA A 64 0.91 8.43 -15.38
N ALA A 65 1.89 9.23 -15.78
CA ALA A 65 3.30 8.92 -15.66
C ALA A 65 4.00 10.15 -15.09
N PRO A 66 4.94 9.98 -14.14
CA PRO A 66 5.41 8.70 -13.57
C PRO A 66 4.43 8.08 -12.57
N LEU A 67 4.36 6.74 -12.51
CA LEU A 67 3.66 6.00 -11.44
C LEU A 67 4.69 5.66 -10.36
N CYS A 68 4.38 5.97 -9.10
CA CYS A 68 5.12 5.44 -7.96
C CYS A 68 4.25 4.40 -7.27
N ALA A 69 4.72 3.14 -7.24
CA ALA A 69 4.06 2.05 -6.54
C ALA A 69 4.90 1.67 -5.31
N VAL A 70 4.28 1.72 -4.13
CA VAL A 70 4.90 1.28 -2.89
C VAL A 70 4.34 -0.06 -2.48
N GLU A 71 5.21 -1.02 -2.22
CA GLU A 71 4.85 -2.34 -1.73
C GLU A 71 5.29 -2.50 -0.28
N ALA A 72 4.34 -2.66 0.64
CA ALA A 72 4.61 -2.83 2.07
C ALA A 72 4.34 -4.26 2.53
N ASN A 73 5.26 -4.78 3.35
CA ASN A 73 5.15 -6.04 4.09
C ASN A 73 4.69 -7.21 3.24
N ARG A 74 5.59 -7.71 2.38
CA ARG A 74 5.35 -8.91 1.57
C ARG A 74 4.96 -10.11 2.42
N THR A 75 4.15 -10.97 1.84
CA THR A 75 3.88 -12.33 2.33
C THR A 75 5.19 -13.10 2.24
N GLN A 76 5.60 -13.69 3.35
CA GLN A 76 6.86 -14.42 3.48
C GLN A 76 6.62 -15.70 4.27
N HIS A 77 7.38 -16.73 3.94
CA HIS A 77 7.51 -17.93 4.74
C HIS A 77 8.97 -18.39 4.66
N GLY A 78 9.62 -18.57 5.80
CA GLY A 78 11.00 -19.04 5.89
C GLY A 78 11.93 -18.09 6.66
N PRO A 79 13.26 -18.24 6.50
CA PRO A 79 14.25 -17.46 7.24
C PRO A 79 14.07 -15.95 7.08
N LEU A 80 14.27 -15.19 8.16
CA LEU A 80 14.39 -13.74 8.10
C LEU A 80 15.66 -13.38 7.33
N SER A 81 15.49 -12.81 6.14
CA SER A 81 16.60 -12.32 5.33
C SER A 81 17.05 -10.95 5.81
N ALA A 82 18.32 -10.62 5.55
CA ALA A 82 18.85 -9.27 5.77
C ALA A 82 18.03 -8.23 4.99
N VAL A 83 18.08 -6.98 5.47
CA VAL A 83 17.42 -5.83 4.84
C VAL A 83 17.77 -5.79 3.35
N VAL A 84 16.75 -5.72 2.50
CA VAL A 84 16.91 -5.74 1.04
C VAL A 84 17.62 -4.46 0.60
N ALA A 85 18.49 -4.55 -0.42
CA ALA A 85 19.15 -3.39 -1.01
C ALA A 85 18.13 -2.29 -1.40
N GLY A 86 18.43 -1.04 -1.02
CA GLY A 86 17.56 0.12 -1.26
C GLY A 86 16.52 0.41 -0.16
N VAL A 87 16.54 -0.35 0.94
CA VAL A 87 15.76 -0.06 2.15
C VAL A 87 16.69 0.47 3.25
N HIS A 88 16.29 1.57 3.88
CA HIS A 88 16.98 2.24 4.97
C HIS A 88 16.12 2.19 6.24
N LEU A 89 16.77 1.99 7.38
CA LEU A 89 16.12 1.97 8.69
C LEU A 89 16.64 3.16 9.51
N GLU A 90 15.72 3.96 10.03
CA GLU A 90 16.01 4.98 11.04
C GLU A 90 15.62 4.40 12.40
N PHE A 91 16.52 4.51 13.36
CA PHE A 91 16.37 3.96 14.70
C PHE A 91 16.32 5.10 15.71
N THR A 92 15.75 4.81 16.88
CA THR A 92 15.89 5.67 18.06
C THR A 92 17.38 5.97 18.36
N PRO A 93 17.70 7.06 19.10
CA PRO A 93 19.10 7.42 19.39
C PRO A 93 19.91 6.32 20.07
N ASP A 94 19.27 5.51 20.91
CA ASP A 94 19.85 4.34 21.59
C ASP A 94 19.86 3.05 20.73
N ARG A 95 19.26 3.13 19.53
CA ARG A 95 19.10 2.04 18.55
C ARG A 95 18.30 0.84 19.05
N SER A 96 17.51 1.00 20.11
CA SER A 96 16.68 -0.05 20.67
C SER A 96 15.38 -0.30 19.89
N ALA A 97 14.96 0.66 19.06
CA ALA A 97 13.73 0.58 18.30
C ALA A 97 13.85 1.21 16.90
N ILE A 98 12.96 0.83 15.99
CA ILE A 98 12.87 1.31 14.60
C ILE A 98 11.78 2.38 14.54
N GLU A 99 12.17 3.61 14.22
CA GLU A 99 11.23 4.72 14.03
C GLU A 99 10.71 4.74 12.59
N VAL A 100 11.58 4.48 11.61
CA VAL A 100 11.23 4.62 10.20
C VAL A 100 11.85 3.54 9.34
N ILE A 101 11.07 3.09 8.35
CA ILE A 101 11.51 2.23 7.26
C ILE A 101 11.33 3.02 5.96
N ALA A 102 12.43 3.40 5.32
CA ALA A 102 12.44 4.18 4.09
C ALA A 102 12.95 3.36 2.90
N ALA A 103 12.45 3.65 1.71
CA ALA A 103 12.94 3.09 0.46
C ALA A 103 12.94 4.16 -0.64
N GLU A 104 14.04 4.23 -1.38
CA GLU A 104 14.22 5.21 -2.46
C GLU A 104 14.38 4.54 -3.81
N GLN A 105 13.62 5.00 -4.79
CA GLN A 105 13.72 4.50 -6.16
C GLN A 105 13.19 5.54 -7.15
N GLY A 106 13.94 5.77 -8.23
CA GLY A 106 13.51 6.66 -9.32
C GLY A 106 13.25 8.11 -8.90
N GLY A 107 13.99 8.61 -7.89
CA GLY A 107 13.81 9.96 -7.35
C GLY A 107 12.59 10.12 -6.44
N HIS A 108 11.92 9.03 -6.08
CA HIS A 108 10.85 9.00 -5.10
C HIS A 108 11.31 8.34 -3.81
N CYS A 109 10.86 8.86 -2.68
CA CYS A 109 11.11 8.29 -1.35
C CYS A 109 9.79 7.83 -0.74
N ALA A 110 9.70 6.54 -0.42
CA ALA A 110 8.60 5.96 0.34
C ALA A 110 9.04 5.73 1.78
N ARG A 111 8.29 6.24 2.76
CA ARG A 111 8.56 6.10 4.18
C ARG A 111 7.40 5.40 4.87
N LEU A 112 7.71 4.52 5.79
CA LEU A 112 6.79 3.99 6.78
C LEU A 112 7.30 4.40 8.15
N ASP A 113 6.53 5.22 8.84
CA ASP A 113 6.86 5.80 10.13
C ASP A 113 6.03 5.08 11.21
N LEU A 114 6.66 4.84 12.37
CA LEU A 114 6.14 4.08 13.51
C LEU A 114 6.18 4.97 14.76
N ASP A 115 5.03 5.12 15.42
CA ASP A 115 4.89 5.93 16.63
C ASP A 115 4.03 5.22 17.70
N PRO A 116 4.60 4.77 18.84
CA PRO A 116 6.02 4.80 19.16
C PRO A 116 6.86 3.94 18.18
N ALA A 117 8.18 4.05 18.28
CA ALA A 117 9.11 3.25 17.51
C ALA A 117 8.89 1.75 17.77
N LEU A 118 8.98 0.91 16.74
CA LEU A 118 8.85 -0.54 16.90
C LEU A 118 10.08 -1.11 17.62
N PRO A 119 9.93 -1.73 18.81
CA PRO A 119 11.07 -2.22 19.58
C PRO A 119 11.82 -3.35 18.85
N ASP A 120 13.11 -3.53 19.18
CA ASP A 120 13.86 -4.71 18.76
C ASP A 120 13.21 -5.98 19.30
N ILE A 121 12.57 -6.73 18.41
CA ILE A 121 11.83 -7.95 18.72
C ILE A 121 12.69 -9.05 19.36
N ARG A 122 14.03 -8.99 19.26
CA ARG A 122 14.92 -9.94 19.94
C ARG A 122 15.11 -9.61 21.42
N ALA A 123 15.18 -8.32 21.73
CA ALA A 123 15.31 -7.79 23.09
C ALA A 123 13.95 -7.53 23.76
N PHE A 124 12.86 -7.59 22.98
CA PHE A 124 11.50 -7.35 23.48
C PHE A 124 11.13 -8.36 24.58
N PRO A 125 10.69 -7.92 25.78
CA PRO A 125 10.47 -8.82 26.90
C PRO A 125 9.36 -9.84 26.65
N ASP A 126 9.52 -11.05 27.20
CA ASP A 126 8.49 -12.07 27.12
C ASP A 126 7.22 -11.69 27.93
N GLY A 127 6.06 -12.13 27.45
CA GLY A 127 4.76 -11.85 28.04
C GLY A 127 4.32 -10.39 27.91
N THR A 128 4.97 -9.60 27.06
CA THR A 128 4.64 -8.18 26.86
C THR A 128 3.94 -7.94 25.52
N VAL A 129 3.12 -6.90 25.52
CA VAL A 129 2.41 -6.39 24.35
C VAL A 129 2.71 -4.89 24.26
N GLU A 130 3.06 -4.44 23.06
CA GLU A 130 3.19 -3.03 22.76
C GLU A 130 2.40 -2.68 21.49
N GLU A 131 1.82 -1.49 21.49
CA GLU A 131 0.97 -1.02 20.41
C GLU A 131 1.33 0.41 20.05
N GLY A 132 1.07 0.75 18.79
CA GLY A 132 1.26 2.10 18.30
C GLY A 132 0.53 2.38 17.02
N HIS A 133 0.92 3.46 16.38
CA HIS A 133 0.41 3.94 15.13
C HIS A 133 1.49 3.87 14.06
N TRP A 134 1.06 3.64 12.83
CA TRP A 134 1.94 3.74 11.67
C TRP A 134 1.30 4.60 10.60
N TYR A 135 2.14 5.16 9.75
CA TYR A 135 1.68 5.72 8.49
C TYR A 135 2.68 5.50 7.39
N VAL A 136 2.20 5.63 6.16
CA VAL A 136 3.03 5.51 4.96
C VAL A 136 2.91 6.80 4.15
N ALA A 137 4.05 7.33 3.75
CA ALA A 137 4.16 8.53 2.94
C ALA A 137 5.03 8.26 1.70
N VAL A 138 4.77 9.01 0.63
CA VAL A 138 5.66 9.08 -0.54
C VAL A 138 5.95 10.54 -0.82
N ASP A 139 7.20 10.94 -0.94
CA ASP A 139 7.68 12.34 -1.06
C ASP A 139 6.86 13.28 -0.15
N ASP A 140 6.85 12.97 1.15
CA ASP A 140 6.15 13.68 2.24
C ASP A 140 4.61 13.72 2.14
N VAL A 141 4.04 12.99 1.18
CA VAL A 141 2.59 12.87 1.02
C VAL A 141 2.13 11.61 1.72
N ARG A 142 1.54 11.77 2.91
CA ARG A 142 0.88 10.68 3.65
C ARG A 142 -0.27 10.09 2.84
N LEU A 143 -0.21 8.77 2.62
CA LEU A 143 -1.19 8.02 1.82
C LEU A 143 -2.23 7.32 2.69
N THR A 144 -1.80 6.65 3.76
CA THR A 144 -2.67 5.91 4.70
C THR A 144 -1.90 5.68 6.01
N GLY A 145 -2.49 4.95 6.93
CA GLY A 145 -1.94 4.63 8.22
C GLY A 145 -2.86 3.72 9.01
N GLY A 146 -2.49 3.49 10.26
CA GLY A 146 -3.06 2.40 10.99
C GLY A 146 -2.56 2.26 12.42
N ALA A 147 -2.92 1.15 13.02
CA ALA A 147 -2.33 0.69 14.27
C ALA A 147 -1.33 -0.45 13.98
N TRP A 148 -0.27 -0.52 14.76
CA TRP A 148 0.61 -1.68 14.80
C TRP A 148 0.58 -2.28 16.20
N SER A 149 0.85 -3.58 16.30
CA SER A 149 1.10 -4.23 17.59
C SER A 149 2.21 -5.26 17.49
N VAL A 150 2.90 -5.45 18.60
CA VAL A 150 3.88 -6.52 18.82
C VAL A 150 3.54 -7.21 20.13
N GLU A 151 3.58 -8.53 20.12
CA GLU A 151 3.35 -9.37 21.29
C GLU A 151 4.41 -10.47 21.27
N ARG A 152 5.02 -10.76 22.43
CA ARG A 152 5.94 -11.88 22.58
C ARG A 152 5.39 -12.90 23.55
N ASN A 153 5.39 -14.15 23.10
CA ASN A 153 5.08 -15.34 23.86
C ASN A 153 6.22 -16.35 23.64
N ASP A 154 7.09 -16.49 24.63
CA ASP A 154 8.34 -17.26 24.61
C ASP A 154 9.25 -16.86 23.42
N ASP A 155 9.56 -17.81 22.54
CA ASP A 155 10.36 -17.61 21.33
C ASP A 155 9.52 -17.19 20.12
N GLN A 156 8.22 -16.92 20.31
CA GLN A 156 7.32 -16.46 19.28
C GLN A 156 7.01 -14.96 19.46
N VAL A 157 7.24 -14.18 18.40
CA VAL A 157 6.82 -12.78 18.33
C VAL A 157 5.74 -12.62 17.27
N MET A 158 4.57 -12.13 17.68
CA MET A 158 3.47 -11.79 16.80
C MET A 158 3.50 -10.31 16.47
N LEU A 159 3.51 -9.98 15.18
CA LEU A 159 3.45 -8.61 14.68
C LEU A 159 2.15 -8.40 13.90
N ALA A 160 1.53 -7.24 14.07
CA ALA A 160 0.33 -6.87 13.35
C ALA A 160 0.41 -5.45 12.80
N LEU A 161 -0.14 -5.26 11.60
CA LEU A 161 -0.42 -3.93 11.05
C LEU A 161 -1.87 -3.87 10.57
N ASP A 162 -2.65 -3.03 11.25
CA ASP A 162 -4.04 -2.80 10.95
C ASP A 162 -4.16 -1.51 10.18
N VAL A 163 -4.71 -1.55 8.98
CA VAL A 163 -5.01 -0.32 8.27
C VAL A 163 -6.30 0.25 8.88
N THR A 164 -6.19 1.30 9.67
CA THR A 164 -7.36 1.97 10.29
C THR A 164 -7.68 3.29 9.59
N GLU A 165 -6.71 3.88 8.90
CA GLU A 165 -6.91 5.12 8.17
C GLU A 165 -7.25 4.90 6.70
N ARG A 166 -8.23 5.67 6.23
CA ARG A 166 -8.62 5.69 4.83
C ARG A 166 -7.50 6.25 3.96
N TRP A 167 -7.52 5.88 2.68
CA TRP A 167 -6.66 6.50 1.69
C TRP A 167 -6.88 8.02 1.67
N ARG A 168 -5.81 8.77 1.92
CA ARG A 168 -5.78 10.23 1.86
C ARG A 168 -5.51 10.67 0.43
N VAL A 169 -6.51 11.32 -0.16
CA VAL A 169 -6.33 12.05 -1.42
C VAL A 169 -5.89 13.46 -1.03
N THR A 170 -4.62 13.80 -1.26
CA THR A 170 -4.06 15.07 -0.82
C THR A 170 -4.48 16.25 -1.69
N GLU A 171 -4.45 17.46 -1.12
CA GLU A 171 -4.77 18.70 -1.83
C GLU A 171 -3.88 18.95 -3.06
N ARG A 172 -2.65 18.38 -3.07
CA ARG A 172 -1.76 18.44 -4.23
C ARG A 172 -2.36 17.74 -5.46
N TRP A 173 -3.19 16.70 -5.26
CA TRP A 173 -4.00 16.09 -6.33
C TRP A 173 -5.18 16.98 -6.74
N ARG A 174 -5.72 17.82 -5.83
CA ARG A 174 -6.78 18.79 -6.16
C ARG A 174 -6.24 19.99 -6.96
N ARG A 175 -5.03 20.44 -6.65
CA ARG A 175 -4.35 21.58 -7.31
C ARG A 175 -3.56 21.17 -8.57
N GLY A 176 -3.13 19.91 -8.68
CA GLY A 176 -2.51 19.38 -9.89
C GLY A 176 -3.48 19.30 -11.07
N ARG A 177 -2.95 19.15 -12.30
CA ARG A 177 -3.73 19.02 -13.55
C ARG A 177 -4.57 17.73 -13.62
N LEU A 178 -4.95 17.12 -12.49
CA LEU A 178 -5.96 16.08 -12.49
C LEU A 178 -7.27 16.64 -13.02
N SER A 179 -7.77 15.96 -14.04
CA SER A 179 -8.97 16.36 -14.72
C SER A 179 -10.16 16.35 -13.76
N ARG A 180 -11.12 17.30 -13.89
CA ARG A 180 -12.30 17.40 -12.99
C ARG A 180 -13.04 16.05 -12.84
N LEU A 181 -12.99 15.19 -13.85
CA LEU A 181 -13.59 13.85 -13.83
C LEU A 181 -12.78 12.87 -12.96
N MET A 182 -11.45 12.90 -12.99
CA MET A 182 -10.62 12.04 -12.13
C MET A 182 -10.79 12.42 -10.67
N ARG A 183 -10.91 13.73 -10.37
CA ARG A 183 -11.32 14.24 -9.06
C ARG A 183 -12.64 13.62 -8.59
N VAL A 184 -13.64 13.51 -9.46
CA VAL A 184 -14.90 12.83 -9.16
C VAL A 184 -14.66 11.34 -8.94
N VAL A 185 -13.99 10.61 -9.83
CA VAL A 185 -13.79 9.16 -9.68
C VAL A 185 -13.06 8.80 -8.38
N ILE A 186 -11.96 9.47 -8.06
CA ILE A 186 -11.19 9.19 -6.83
C ILE A 186 -11.89 9.67 -5.54
N SER A 187 -12.74 10.70 -5.64
CA SER A 187 -13.50 11.21 -4.49
C SER A 187 -14.83 10.49 -4.28
N VAL A 188 -15.48 10.03 -5.36
CA VAL A 188 -16.86 9.51 -5.44
C VAL A 188 -16.90 7.99 -5.51
N VAL A 189 -15.75 7.30 -5.53
CA VAL A 189 -15.72 5.85 -5.25
C VAL A 189 -15.19 5.61 -3.83
N PRO A 190 -16.04 5.77 -2.78
CA PRO A 190 -15.71 5.47 -1.37
C PRO A 190 -15.04 4.12 -1.16
N VAL A 191 -15.35 3.16 -2.05
CA VAL A 191 -14.77 1.82 -2.03
C VAL A 191 -13.25 1.85 -2.13
N PHE A 192 -12.63 2.69 -2.95
CA PHE A 192 -11.16 2.75 -3.03
C PHE A 192 -10.55 3.43 -1.80
N ARG A 193 -11.28 4.36 -1.18
CA ARG A 193 -10.81 5.07 0.03
C ARG A 193 -10.90 4.21 1.28
N ARG A 194 -11.90 3.33 1.36
CA ARG A 194 -12.17 2.45 2.51
C ARG A 194 -11.64 1.03 2.31
N TRP A 195 -11.33 0.62 1.08
CA TRP A 195 -10.77 -0.70 0.84
C TRP A 195 -9.50 -0.98 1.68
N PRO A 196 -8.55 -0.04 1.82
CA PRO A 196 -7.40 -0.22 2.68
C PRO A 196 -7.78 -0.64 4.10
N THR A 197 -8.83 -0.03 4.67
CA THR A 197 -9.25 -0.29 6.06
C THR A 197 -9.90 -1.66 6.26
N THR A 198 -10.03 -2.46 5.20
CA THR A 198 -10.45 -3.87 5.27
C THR A 198 -9.27 -4.82 5.30
N CYS A 199 -8.02 -4.32 5.32
CA CYS A 199 -6.81 -5.11 5.28
C CYS A 199 -6.07 -5.04 6.62
N ARG A 200 -5.55 -6.19 7.04
CA ARG A 200 -4.67 -6.35 8.21
C ARG A 200 -3.51 -7.24 7.77
N TRP A 201 -2.30 -6.86 8.13
CA TRP A 201 -1.13 -7.72 7.99
C TRP A 201 -0.83 -8.39 9.31
N ARG A 202 -0.41 -9.65 9.25
CA ARG A 202 0.06 -10.41 10.39
C ARG A 202 1.38 -11.08 10.04
N ALA A 203 2.29 -11.09 10.99
CA ALA A 203 3.45 -11.94 10.96
C ALA A 203 3.66 -12.64 12.29
N VAL A 204 4.19 -13.85 12.20
CA VAL A 204 4.69 -14.62 13.32
C VAL A 204 6.17 -14.86 13.06
N VAL A 205 7.00 -14.39 13.97
CA VAL A 205 8.44 -14.60 13.98
C VAL A 205 8.79 -15.64 15.03
N GLN A 206 9.63 -16.60 14.66
CA GLN A 206 10.24 -17.56 15.58
C GLN A 206 11.68 -17.13 15.81
N LEU A 207 12.07 -16.86 17.06
CA LEU A 207 13.35 -16.24 17.43
C LEU A 207 14.53 -17.22 17.56
N GLY A 208 14.33 -18.52 17.29
CA GLY A 208 15.38 -19.55 17.40
C GLY A 208 16.68 -19.24 16.64
N SER A 209 17.67 -20.13 16.75
CA SER A 209 19.04 -19.91 16.23
C SER A 209 19.12 -19.37 14.80
N ILE A 210 18.21 -19.80 13.93
CA ILE A 210 17.92 -19.17 12.65
C ILE A 210 16.48 -18.66 12.71
N PRO A 211 16.27 -17.33 12.83
CA PRO A 211 14.94 -16.82 13.01
C PRO A 211 14.14 -16.93 11.72
N THR A 212 12.89 -17.36 11.82
CA THR A 212 11.98 -17.54 10.68
C THR A 212 10.75 -16.67 10.83
N MET A 213 10.16 -16.27 9.71
CA MET A 213 8.93 -15.48 9.68
C MET A 213 7.91 -16.11 8.75
N THR A 214 6.67 -16.19 9.22
CA THR A 214 5.50 -16.40 8.37
C THR A 214 4.64 -15.15 8.42
N SER A 215 4.38 -14.52 7.29
CA SER A 215 3.61 -13.29 7.20
C SER A 215 2.61 -13.31 6.05
N LYS A 216 1.50 -12.60 6.20
CA LYS A 216 0.49 -12.43 5.14
C LYS A 216 -0.40 -11.22 5.38
N TRP A 217 -0.94 -10.70 4.27
CA TRP A 217 -2.06 -9.77 4.31
C TRP A 217 -3.39 -10.53 4.29
N GLU A 218 -4.27 -10.19 5.20
CA GLU A 218 -5.61 -10.75 5.34
C GLU A 218 -6.65 -9.65 5.21
N ARG A 219 -7.86 -10.04 4.79
CA ARG A 219 -9.01 -9.15 4.86
C ARG A 219 -9.72 -9.35 6.19
N ILE A 220 -9.91 -8.27 6.93
CA ILE A 220 -10.80 -8.25 8.08
C ILE A 220 -12.19 -8.47 7.51
N THR A 221 -12.80 -9.61 7.79
CA THR A 221 -14.18 -9.91 7.42
C THR A 221 -15.12 -9.07 8.28
N SER A 222 -15.20 -7.77 7.99
CA SER A 222 -16.31 -6.94 8.44
C SER A 222 -17.43 -7.00 7.40
N ASN A 223 -18.68 -6.86 7.85
CA ASN A 223 -19.89 -6.90 7.03
C ASN A 223 -19.87 -5.96 5.80
N ASP A 224 -18.95 -4.99 5.74
CA ASP A 224 -18.72 -4.07 4.61
C ASP A 224 -18.19 -4.77 3.34
N ALA A 225 -17.55 -5.94 3.46
CA ALA A 225 -17.04 -6.69 2.32
C ALA A 225 -18.14 -7.23 1.38
N GLN A 226 -19.37 -7.37 1.87
CA GLN A 226 -20.53 -7.78 1.05
C GLN A 226 -20.96 -6.67 0.05
N GLY A 227 -20.82 -5.40 0.42
CA GLY A 227 -21.16 -4.27 -0.45
C GLY A 227 -20.29 -4.20 -1.71
N TYR A 228 -19.00 -4.53 -1.57
CA TYR A 228 -18.04 -4.55 -2.68
C TYR A 228 -18.38 -5.63 -3.73
N ARG A 229 -18.80 -6.83 -3.29
CA ARG A 229 -19.19 -7.92 -4.21
C ARG A 229 -20.48 -7.60 -4.99
N ARG A 230 -21.41 -6.84 -4.38
CA ARG A 230 -22.65 -6.42 -5.07
C ARG A 230 -22.39 -5.38 -6.16
N TRP A 231 -21.39 -4.52 -6.02
CA TRP A 231 -21.12 -3.43 -6.97
C TRP A 231 -20.16 -3.79 -8.12
N THR A 232 -19.42 -4.90 -8.00
CA THR A 232 -18.47 -5.36 -9.04
C THR A 232 -19.05 -6.46 -9.93
N ARG A 233 -20.26 -6.95 -9.64
CA ARG A 233 -21.08 -7.77 -10.53
C ARG A 233 -22.14 -6.90 -11.22
N SER A 234 -21.76 -6.13 -12.23
CA SER A 234 -22.67 -5.64 -13.29
C SER A 234 -21.91 -5.22 -14.53
#